data_AF-A0AAD7XKF0-F1
#
_entry.id   AF-A0AAD7XKF0-F1
#
_cell.length_a   1.000
_cell.length_b   1.000
_cell.length_c   1.000
_cell.angle_alpha   90.00
_cell.angle_beta   90.00
_cell.angle_gamma   90.00
#
_symmetry.space_group_name_H-M   'P 1'
#
loop_
_entity.id
_entity.type
_entity.pdbx_description
1 polymer ?
#
loop_
_entity_poly.entity_id
_entity_poly.type
_entity_poly.pdbx_seq_one_letter_code
_entity_poly.pdbx_strand_id
1 'polypeptide(L)'
;MIGAALAPGRPATRLYARFATFDAAEEAALAKCQDGDYDGALALFEEALTLPGDGYDVRRVSAKTSPINGAVVPRDLEEVRFASLSQRQTTFYNMACVYAKKGDEVEALEALEKALSLGFDDYDLITQEEDFESIKQDAGKLIDQYKPRSWVDALFFDKLKRK
;
A
#
# COMPACT_ATOMS: atom_id res chain seq x y z
N MET A 1 41.73 -34.47 -4.53
CA MET A 1 42.10 -33.11 -5.00
C MET A 1 40.89 -32.54 -5.75
N ILE A 2 40.29 -31.49 -5.17
CA ILE A 2 39.71 -30.28 -5.80
C ILE A 2 38.93 -30.48 -7.11
N GLY A 3 37.66 -30.14 -7.26
CA GLY A 3 36.75 -29.30 -6.49
C GLY A 3 35.69 -28.85 -7.49
N ALA A 4 34.53 -29.51 -7.48
CA ALA A 4 33.39 -29.06 -8.29
C ALA A 4 32.85 -27.78 -7.63
N ALA A 5 33.06 -26.66 -8.31
CA ALA A 5 32.62 -25.36 -7.86
C ALA A 5 31.10 -25.37 -7.58
N LEU A 6 30.74 -25.10 -6.32
CA LEU A 6 29.39 -24.67 -5.96
C LEU A 6 29.06 -23.44 -6.80
N ALA A 7 28.03 -23.55 -7.64
CA ALA A 7 27.39 -22.39 -8.24
C ALA A 7 26.83 -21.49 -7.12
N PRO A 8 27.08 -20.17 -7.14
CA PRO A 8 26.46 -19.26 -6.19
C PRO A 8 24.95 -19.23 -6.39
N GLY A 9 24.22 -19.39 -5.29
CA GLY A 9 22.80 -19.69 -5.26
C GLY A 9 21.88 -18.64 -5.90
N ARG A 10 20.86 -19.16 -6.57
CA ARG A 10 19.52 -18.58 -6.70
C ARG A 10 18.49 -19.71 -6.75
N PRO A 11 17.23 -19.53 -6.32
CA PRO A 11 16.72 -18.58 -5.31
C PRO A 11 16.09 -19.34 -4.13
N ALA A 12 16.14 -18.77 -2.93
CA ALA A 12 15.24 -19.20 -1.86
C ALA A 12 13.82 -18.76 -2.23
N THR A 13 13.00 -19.73 -2.64
CA THR A 13 11.53 -19.71 -2.65
C THR A 13 10.84 -18.50 -3.30
N ARG A 14 10.76 -18.52 -4.64
CA ARG A 14 9.67 -17.87 -5.40
C ARG A 14 8.72 -18.92 -5.96
N LEU A 15 8.29 -19.84 -5.11
CA LEU A 15 7.24 -20.79 -5.42
C LEU A 15 5.96 -20.23 -4.80
N TYR A 16 5.02 -19.79 -5.64
CA TYR A 16 3.66 -19.33 -5.32
C TYR A 16 3.43 -17.86 -4.89
N ALA A 17 4.08 -16.87 -5.52
CA ALA A 17 3.42 -15.55 -5.59
C ALA A 17 2.38 -15.64 -6.71
N ARG A 18 1.09 -15.46 -6.40
CA ARG A 18 -0.01 -15.60 -7.38
C ARG A 18 0.06 -14.47 -8.40
N PHE A 19 0.47 -13.28 -7.95
CA PHE A 19 0.65 -12.10 -8.78
C PHE A 19 2.10 -11.58 -8.72
N ALA A 20 2.50 -10.87 -9.78
CA ALA A 20 3.82 -10.29 -9.89
C ALA A 20 3.86 -8.79 -9.54
N THR A 21 2.72 -8.11 -9.57
CA THR A 21 2.58 -6.66 -9.39
C THR A 21 1.36 -6.36 -8.52
N PHE A 22 1.39 -5.18 -7.89
CA PHE A 22 0.27 -4.62 -7.14
C PHE A 22 -1.00 -4.59 -7.99
N ASP A 23 -0.95 -3.99 -9.19
CA ASP A 23 -2.14 -3.76 -10.02
C ASP A 23 -2.84 -5.08 -10.40
N ALA A 24 -2.07 -6.13 -10.67
CA ALA A 24 -2.64 -7.43 -11.03
C ALA A 24 -3.34 -8.11 -9.83
N ALA A 25 -2.81 -7.93 -8.62
CA ALA A 25 -3.44 -8.42 -7.41
C ALA A 25 -4.68 -7.58 -7.04
N GLU A 26 -4.62 -6.26 -7.21
CA GLU A 26 -5.74 -5.35 -6.95
C GLU A 26 -6.91 -5.61 -7.92
N GLU A 27 -6.64 -5.76 -9.22
CA GLU A 27 -7.66 -6.11 -10.21
C GLU A 27 -8.36 -7.42 -9.84
N ALA A 28 -7.59 -8.42 -9.39
CA ALA A 28 -8.13 -9.69 -8.94
C ALA A 28 -8.92 -9.56 -7.62
N ALA A 29 -8.50 -8.70 -6.70
CA ALA A 29 -9.24 -8.41 -5.47
C ALA A 29 -10.60 -7.78 -5.79
N LEU A 30 -10.64 -6.81 -6.69
CA LEU A 30 -11.86 -6.15 -7.14
C LEU A 30 -12.82 -7.13 -7.83
N ALA A 31 -12.31 -8.06 -8.64
CA ALA A 31 -13.12 -9.13 -9.22
C ALA A 31 -13.74 -10.02 -8.12
N LYS A 32 -12.98 -10.34 -7.07
CA LYS A 32 -13.49 -11.09 -5.92
C LYS A 32 -14.57 -10.34 -5.14
N CYS A 33 -14.45 -9.01 -5.00
CA CYS A 33 -15.51 -8.18 -4.44
C CYS A 33 -16.81 -8.29 -5.24
N GLN A 34 -16.73 -8.27 -6.57
CA GLN A 34 -17.88 -8.39 -7.46
C GLN A 34 -18.54 -9.78 -7.37
N ASP A 35 -17.75 -10.82 -7.18
CA ASP A 35 -18.23 -12.19 -6.97
C ASP A 35 -18.83 -12.43 -5.57
N GLY A 36 -18.71 -11.46 -4.65
CA GLY A 36 -19.12 -11.58 -3.24
C GLY A 36 -18.17 -12.44 -2.39
N ASP A 37 -17.01 -12.82 -2.92
CA ASP A 37 -15.96 -13.53 -2.19
C ASP A 37 -15.08 -12.52 -1.43
N TYR A 38 -15.64 -12.00 -0.33
CA TYR A 38 -15.02 -10.93 0.43
C TYR A 38 -13.72 -11.35 1.14
N ASP A 39 -13.66 -12.58 1.67
CA ASP A 39 -12.42 -13.08 2.29
C ASP A 39 -11.32 -13.24 1.23
N GLY A 40 -11.67 -13.74 0.04
CA GLY A 40 -10.75 -13.80 -1.09
C GLY A 40 -10.28 -12.42 -1.56
N ALA A 41 -11.17 -11.42 -1.56
CA ALA A 41 -10.82 -10.05 -1.91
C ALA A 41 -9.83 -9.42 -0.91
N LEU A 42 -10.11 -9.54 0.39
CA LEU A 42 -9.25 -9.02 1.45
C LEU A 42 -7.85 -9.63 1.41
N ALA A 43 -7.75 -10.94 1.22
CA ALA A 43 -6.46 -11.63 1.07
C ALA A 43 -5.65 -11.09 -0.12
N LEU A 44 -6.33 -10.76 -1.23
CA LEU A 44 -5.68 -10.22 -2.42
C LEU A 44 -5.27 -8.75 -2.27
N PHE A 45 -6.06 -7.94 -1.56
CA PHE A 45 -5.65 -6.58 -1.21
C PHE A 45 -4.41 -6.57 -0.30
N GLU A 46 -4.36 -7.47 0.69
CA GLU A 46 -3.17 -7.64 1.54
C GLU A 46 -1.96 -8.10 0.73
N GLU A 47 -2.14 -9.07 -0.19
CA GLU A 47 -1.08 -9.48 -1.11
C GLU A 47 -0.59 -8.30 -1.96
N ALA A 48 -1.51 -7.52 -2.55
CA ALA A 48 -1.19 -6.37 -3.39
C ALA A 48 -0.25 -5.39 -2.68
N LEU A 49 -0.53 -5.05 -1.42
CA LEU A 49 0.29 -4.13 -0.60
C LEU A 49 1.75 -4.59 -0.40
N THR A 50 2.05 -5.88 -0.63
CA THR A 50 3.40 -6.45 -0.56
C THR A 50 4.12 -6.51 -1.91
N LEU A 51 3.40 -6.28 -3.00
CA LEU A 51 3.91 -6.43 -4.36
C LEU A 51 4.50 -5.12 -4.91
N PRO A 52 5.36 -5.21 -5.94
CA PRO A 52 5.83 -4.05 -6.69
C PRO A 52 4.66 -3.25 -7.27
N GLY A 53 4.63 -1.94 -6.96
CA GLY A 53 3.65 -0.99 -7.50
C GLY A 53 4.34 0.19 -8.19
N ASP A 54 3.65 1.33 -8.18
CA ASP A 54 4.09 2.56 -8.85
C ASP A 54 5.12 3.35 -8.03
N GLY A 55 5.13 3.14 -6.71
CA GLY A 55 6.15 3.71 -5.84
C GLY A 55 7.50 3.07 -6.16
N TYR A 56 8.55 3.88 -6.22
CA TYR A 56 9.90 3.38 -6.36
C TYR A 56 10.88 4.19 -5.54
N ASP A 57 11.94 3.51 -5.12
CA ASP A 57 13.14 4.10 -4.52
C ASP A 57 14.37 3.45 -5.16
N VAL A 58 15.53 4.06 -4.97
CA VAL A 58 16.78 3.58 -5.52
C VAL A 58 17.71 3.17 -4.39
N ARG A 59 17.95 1.86 -4.27
CA ARG A 59 18.86 1.31 -3.27
C ARG A 59 20.27 1.21 -3.83
N ARG A 60 21.25 1.61 -3.02
CA ARG A 60 22.66 1.34 -3.28
C ARG A 60 22.95 -0.13 -3.03
N VAL A 61 23.39 -0.84 -4.06
CA VAL A 61 23.66 -2.28 -3.99
C VAL A 61 25.15 -2.56 -3.86
N SER A 62 25.99 -1.67 -4.38
CA SER A 62 27.44 -1.80 -4.26
C SER A 62 28.12 -0.44 -4.14
N ALA A 63 29.26 -0.44 -3.46
CA ALA A 63 30.16 0.70 -3.41
C ALA A 63 31.60 0.24 -3.49
N LYS A 64 32.46 1.08 -4.06
CA LYS A 64 33.89 0.84 -4.20
C LYS A 64 34.66 1.96 -3.52
N THR A 65 35.66 1.59 -2.73
CA THR A 65 36.59 2.56 -2.14
C THR A 65 37.51 3.13 -3.21
N SER A 66 37.55 4.46 -3.29
CA SER A 66 38.43 5.23 -4.17
C SER A 66 39.89 4.97 -3.79
N PRO A 67 40.75 4.59 -4.75
CA PRO A 67 42.17 4.36 -4.47
C PRO A 67 42.95 5.67 -4.24
N ILE A 68 42.38 6.82 -4.58
CA ILE A 68 43.05 8.12 -4.50
C ILE A 68 42.98 8.70 -3.08
N ASN A 69 41.86 8.52 -2.39
CA ASN A 69 41.59 9.17 -1.10
C ASN A 69 40.77 8.30 -0.12
N GLY A 70 40.47 7.04 -0.45
CA GLY A 70 39.69 6.17 0.42
C GLY A 70 38.19 6.46 0.45
N ALA A 71 37.67 7.38 -0.38
CA ALA A 71 36.24 7.69 -0.41
C ALA A 71 35.41 6.51 -0.93
N VAL A 72 34.34 6.13 -0.24
CA VAL A 72 33.42 5.07 -0.69
C VAL A 72 32.48 5.65 -1.77
N VAL A 73 32.64 5.19 -3.01
CA VAL A 73 31.86 5.63 -4.16
C VAL A 73 30.85 4.56 -4.54
N PRO A 74 29.53 4.84 -4.48
CA PRO A 74 28.50 3.93 -4.98
C PRO A 74 28.73 3.61 -6.46
N ARG A 75 28.51 2.36 -6.86
CA ARG A 75 28.68 1.93 -8.26
C ARG A 75 27.39 1.45 -8.87
N ASP A 76 26.68 0.61 -8.14
CA ASP A 76 25.43 0.01 -8.63
C ASP A 76 24.25 0.50 -7.80
N LEU A 77 23.20 0.89 -8.53
CA LEU A 77 21.92 1.34 -8.03
C LEU A 77 20.85 0.38 -8.55
N GLU A 78 19.96 -0.07 -7.68
CA GLU A 78 18.81 -0.91 -8.03
C GLU A 78 17.53 -0.16 -7.72
N GLU A 79 16.60 -0.15 -8.67
CA GLU A 79 15.25 0.34 -8.46
C GLU A 79 14.47 -0.70 -7.65
N VAL A 80 13.92 -0.27 -6.52
CA VAL A 80 13.04 -1.07 -5.66
C VAL A 80 11.64 -0.48 -5.76
N ARG A 81 10.70 -1.29 -6.23
CA ARG A 81 9.30 -0.90 -6.38
C ARG A 81 8.43 -1.38 -5.22
N PHE A 82 7.40 -0.61 -4.91
CA PHE A 82 6.44 -0.87 -3.83
C PHE A 82 5.12 -0.16 -4.13
N ALA A 83 4.03 -0.57 -3.47
CA ALA A 83 2.76 0.14 -3.54
C ALA A 83 2.93 1.63 -3.19
N SER A 84 2.59 2.52 -4.12
CA SER A 84 2.66 3.96 -3.93
C SER A 84 1.76 4.44 -2.78
N LEU A 85 1.92 5.68 -2.33
CA LEU A 85 1.04 6.23 -1.30
C LEU A 85 -0.43 6.19 -1.73
N SER A 86 -0.72 6.59 -2.97
CA SER A 86 -2.06 6.55 -3.57
C SER A 86 -2.61 5.12 -3.65
N GLN A 87 -1.80 4.16 -4.13
CA GLN A 87 -2.19 2.75 -4.18
C GLN A 87 -2.57 2.22 -2.79
N ARG A 88 -1.78 2.53 -1.75
CA ARG A 88 -2.11 2.12 -0.37
C ARG A 88 -3.39 2.78 0.14
N GLN A 89 -3.56 4.08 -0.08
CA GLN A 89 -4.77 4.81 0.31
C GLN A 89 -6.02 4.15 -0.29
N THR A 90 -6.02 3.92 -1.60
CA THR A 90 -7.12 3.30 -2.34
C THR A 90 -7.36 1.86 -1.89
N THR A 91 -6.31 1.05 -1.69
CA THR A 91 -6.47 -0.32 -1.18
C THR A 91 -7.14 -0.33 0.19
N PHE A 92 -6.72 0.51 1.14
CA PHE A 92 -7.35 0.54 2.46
C PHE A 92 -8.80 1.03 2.42
N TYR A 93 -9.13 1.98 1.54
CA TYR A 93 -10.52 2.37 1.29
C TYR A 93 -11.34 1.18 0.75
N ASN A 94 -10.82 0.46 -0.23
CA ASN A 94 -11.49 -0.72 -0.80
C ASN A 94 -11.67 -1.83 0.24
N MET A 95 -10.66 -2.10 1.06
CA MET A 95 -10.76 -3.05 2.17
C MET A 95 -11.83 -2.62 3.17
N ALA A 96 -11.93 -1.33 3.49
CA ALA A 96 -12.99 -0.82 4.36
C ALA A 96 -14.38 -1.12 3.79
N CYS A 97 -14.59 -0.88 2.49
CA CYS A 97 -15.86 -1.19 1.81
C CYS A 97 -16.20 -2.68 1.91
N VAL A 98 -15.20 -3.55 1.70
CA VAL A 98 -15.37 -5.00 1.81
C VAL A 98 -15.71 -5.44 3.24
N TYR A 99 -15.00 -4.95 4.26
CA TYR A 99 -15.32 -5.24 5.65
C TYR A 99 -16.73 -4.76 6.03
N ALA A 100 -17.13 -3.57 5.59
CA ALA A 100 -18.47 -3.04 5.86
C ALA A 100 -19.56 -3.92 5.21
N LYS A 101 -19.36 -4.38 3.97
CA LYS A 101 -20.24 -5.34 3.29
C LYS A 101 -20.35 -6.68 4.01
N LYS A 102 -19.28 -7.15 4.66
CA LYS A 102 -19.28 -8.37 5.48
C LYS A 102 -20.01 -8.20 6.81
N GLY A 103 -20.22 -6.96 7.25
CA GLY A 103 -20.70 -6.64 8.60
C GLY A 103 -19.58 -6.59 9.65
N ASP A 104 -18.32 -6.59 9.22
CA ASP A 104 -17.14 -6.50 10.07
C ASP A 104 -16.85 -5.02 10.36
N GLU A 105 -17.71 -4.38 11.16
CA GLU A 105 -17.75 -2.92 11.36
C GLU A 105 -16.45 -2.34 11.94
N VAL A 106 -15.80 -3.06 12.86
CA VAL A 106 -14.57 -2.61 13.53
C VAL A 106 -13.43 -2.58 12.51
N GLU A 107 -13.24 -3.66 11.78
CA GLU A 107 -12.23 -3.80 10.74
C GLU A 107 -12.46 -2.81 9.60
N ALA A 108 -13.72 -2.51 9.27
CA ALA A 108 -14.07 -1.49 8.29
C ALA A 108 -13.60 -0.09 8.72
N LEU A 109 -13.86 0.29 9.97
CA LEU A 109 -13.42 1.58 10.52
C LEU A 109 -11.90 1.66 10.64
N GLU A 110 -11.23 0.58 11.05
CA GLU A 110 -9.75 0.52 11.12
C GLU A 110 -9.11 0.67 9.74
N ALA A 111 -9.67 -0.01 8.71
CA ALA A 111 -9.20 0.13 7.35
C ALA A 111 -9.44 1.54 6.80
N LEU A 112 -10.62 2.12 7.06
CA LEU A 112 -10.94 3.49 6.67
C LEU A 112 -10.00 4.50 7.35
N GLU A 113 -9.73 4.35 8.63
CA GLU A 113 -8.78 5.18 9.37
C GLU A 113 -7.38 5.10 8.76
N LYS A 114 -6.96 3.91 8.33
CA LYS A 114 -5.68 3.72 7.67
C LYS A 114 -5.62 4.44 6.32
N ALA A 115 -6.69 4.43 5.53
CA ALA A 115 -6.77 5.21 4.30
C ALA A 115 -6.64 6.73 4.59
N LEU A 116 -7.42 7.24 5.55
CA LEU A 116 -7.44 8.64 5.95
C LEU A 116 -6.09 9.13 6.51
N SER A 117 -5.44 8.31 7.34
CA SER A 117 -4.12 8.62 7.92
C SER A 117 -3.00 8.63 6.88
N LEU A 118 -3.11 7.80 5.84
CA LEU A 118 -2.23 7.88 4.67
C LEU A 118 -2.55 9.08 3.79
N GLY A 119 -3.70 9.73 3.98
CA GLY A 119 -4.03 11.01 3.39
C GLY A 119 -5.13 10.97 2.35
N PHE A 120 -5.88 9.87 2.24
CA PHE A 120 -7.12 9.82 1.46
C PHE A 120 -8.07 10.93 1.93
N ASP A 121 -8.57 11.74 1.01
CA ASP A 121 -9.31 12.97 1.30
C ASP A 121 -10.58 13.14 0.46
N ASP A 122 -11.00 12.10 -0.26
CA ASP A 122 -12.31 12.06 -0.91
C ASP A 122 -13.41 11.74 0.13
N TYR A 123 -13.65 12.72 1.00
CA TYR A 123 -14.65 12.61 2.07
C TYR A 123 -16.08 12.52 1.54
N ASP A 124 -16.33 13.09 0.35
CA ASP A 124 -17.63 13.04 -0.29
C ASP A 124 -17.92 11.61 -0.77
N LEU A 125 -16.91 10.92 -1.33
CA LEU A 125 -17.00 9.50 -1.66
C LEU A 125 -17.32 8.65 -0.42
N ILE A 126 -16.58 8.81 0.68
CA ILE A 126 -16.85 8.07 1.94
C ILE A 126 -18.28 8.33 2.45
N THR A 127 -18.76 9.57 2.35
CA THR A 127 -20.09 9.94 2.88
C THR A 127 -21.24 9.37 2.05
N GLN A 128 -21.03 9.17 0.75
CA GLN A 128 -22.02 8.65 -0.19
C GLN A 128 -21.93 7.13 -0.39
N GLU A 129 -20.88 6.49 0.14
CA GLU A 129 -20.62 5.07 -0.01
C GLU A 129 -21.76 4.23 0.59
N GLU A 130 -22.44 3.46 -0.27
CA GLU A 130 -23.58 2.63 0.13
C GLU A 130 -23.11 1.46 1.02
N ASP A 131 -21.89 0.99 0.81
CA ASP A 131 -21.29 -0.10 1.60
C ASP A 131 -21.10 0.30 3.06
N PHE A 132 -20.99 1.59 3.35
CA PHE A 132 -20.79 2.13 4.70
C PHE A 132 -22.08 2.35 5.47
N GLU A 133 -23.25 1.92 4.97
CA GLU A 133 -24.52 2.17 5.66
C GLU A 133 -24.52 1.66 7.11
N SER A 134 -23.86 0.53 7.40
CA SER A 134 -23.69 0.00 8.77
C SER A 134 -22.78 0.86 9.64
N ILE A 135 -21.73 1.45 9.08
CA ILE A 135 -20.71 2.23 9.81
C ILE A 135 -20.84 3.74 9.64
N LYS A 136 -21.90 4.22 8.96
CA LYS A 136 -22.02 5.60 8.45
C LYS A 136 -21.82 6.67 9.51
N GLN A 137 -22.38 6.46 10.69
CA GLN A 137 -22.26 7.41 11.80
C GLN A 137 -20.81 7.51 12.28
N ASP A 138 -20.12 6.39 12.43
CA ASP A 138 -18.76 6.35 12.95
C ASP A 138 -17.73 6.74 11.90
N ALA A 139 -17.96 6.38 10.63
CA ALA A 139 -17.20 6.90 9.50
C ALA A 139 -17.27 8.44 9.44
N GLY A 140 -18.45 9.04 9.65
CA GLY A 140 -18.61 10.49 9.74
C GLY A 140 -17.78 11.12 10.87
N LYS A 141 -17.82 10.54 12.08
CA LYS A 141 -16.98 11.00 13.20
C LYS A 141 -15.49 10.85 12.89
N LEU A 142 -15.10 9.82 12.15
CA LEU A 142 -13.72 9.58 11.76
C LEU A 142 -13.28 10.65 10.75
N ILE A 143 -14.08 10.93 9.72
CA ILE A 143 -13.84 12.03 8.76
C ILE A 143 -13.62 13.35 9.50
N ASP A 144 -14.44 13.69 10.49
CA ASP A 144 -14.32 14.94 11.25
C ASP A 144 -12.98 15.10 12.01
N GLN A 145 -12.24 14.01 12.22
CA GLN A 145 -10.90 14.02 12.81
C GLN A 145 -9.81 14.33 11.78
N TYR A 146 -10.00 13.92 10.52
CA TYR A 146 -9.02 14.08 9.43
C TYR A 146 -9.31 15.28 8.53
N LYS A 147 -10.56 15.73 8.45
CA LYS A 147 -10.98 16.87 7.63
C LYS A 147 -10.39 18.17 8.21
N PRO A 148 -9.64 18.95 7.41
CA PRO A 148 -9.09 20.22 7.88
C PRO A 148 -10.24 21.17 8.23
N ARG A 149 -10.19 21.75 9.44
CA ARG A 149 -11.25 22.61 9.99
C ARG A 149 -11.21 24.04 9.46
N SER A 150 -10.16 24.39 8.72
CA SER A 150 -9.92 25.70 8.12
C SER A 150 -9.04 25.58 6.89
N TRP A 151 -9.11 26.55 5.97
CA TRP A 151 -8.17 26.67 4.84
C TRP A 151 -6.72 26.86 5.31
N VAL A 152 -6.52 27.43 6.50
CA VAL A 152 -5.20 27.53 7.15
C VAL A 152 -4.70 26.15 7.56
N ASP A 153 -5.60 25.32 8.11
CA ASP A 153 -5.29 23.93 8.46
C ASP A 153 -4.99 23.13 7.19
N ALA A 154 -5.78 23.31 6.12
CA ALA A 154 -5.55 22.66 4.84
C ALA A 154 -4.17 22.99 4.24
N LEU A 155 -3.77 24.27 4.26
CA LEU A 155 -2.44 24.71 3.82
C LEU A 155 -1.31 24.12 4.68
N PHE A 156 -1.54 23.98 6.00
CA PHE A 156 -0.57 23.40 6.91
C PHE A 156 -0.42 21.88 6.71
N PHE A 157 -1.53 21.16 6.57
CA PHE A 157 -1.56 19.72 6.27
C PHE A 157 -0.90 19.40 4.92
N ASP A 158 -1.19 20.17 3.87
CA ASP A 158 -0.56 20.04 2.55
C ASP A 158 0.97 20.26 2.61
N LYS A 159 1.46 21.09 3.54
CA LYS A 159 2.90 21.31 3.75
C LYS A 159 3.57 20.17 4.52
N LEU A 160 2.84 19.45 5.38
CA LEU A 160 3.34 18.30 6.12
C LEU A 160 3.39 17.02 5.28
N LYS A 161 2.40 16.82 4.39
CA LYS A 161 2.33 15.65 3.49
C LYS A 161 3.34 15.68 2.33
N ARG A 162 4.01 16.82 2.08
CA ARG A 162 5.01 17.01 1.00
C ARG A 162 6.48 16.77 1.43
N LYS A 163 6.71 16.12 2.57
CA LYS A 163 8.06 15.80 3.07
C LYS A 163 8.37 14.32 3.04
#